data_AF-A0A2C6AEB3-F1
#
_entry.id   AF-A0A2C6AEB3-F1
#
_cell.length_a   1.000
_cell.length_b   1.000
_cell.length_c   1.000
_cell.angle_alpha   90.00
_cell.angle_beta   90.00
_cell.angle_gamma   90.00
#
_symmetry.space_group_name_H-M   'P 1'
#
loop_
_entity.id
_entity.type
_entity.pdbx_description
1 polymer ?
#
loop_
_entity_poly.entity_id
_entity_poly.type
_entity_poly.pdbx_seq_one_letter_code
_entity_poly.pdbx_strand_id
1 'polypeptide(L)'
;MKPTSRPFFTLFLCVFLSACSTSRAVPIDDFASNSTSILDQEEYSNATQLLSPRGSGPRPFYAIAHRVLMCYGVRDALWHGANALEIDVQPWKDRWYADHDGTLTSKGDSVEAMFRTAAAERRAGKNLVFVWLDIKNPDWCDRNWRTCNIEALRNLARRILQPAGIRVLYGFYNPHGRAFDIIRGSLNKYEALSLDDNAGYARNVFLRRGPSDIKKRVLTRGLFFPSISFGKCLGNGYEICPQLRRAAESKMFGKVFGWTITKFQKTQAELLMSQAKVDGLIYGFMQTHYYDHKDTRLSLAFLTTWIQDHPDDHYLATVRDIPW
;
A
#
# COMPACT_ATOMS: atom_id res chain seq x y z
N MET A 1 -35.05 41.96 -30.37
CA MET A 1 -35.99 40.83 -30.55
C MET A 1 -35.19 39.52 -30.48
N LYS A 2 -35.57 38.62 -29.55
CA LYS A 2 -35.23 37.18 -29.51
C LYS A 2 -35.90 36.45 -30.70
N PRO A 3 -35.52 35.20 -31.12
CA PRO A 3 -35.23 34.00 -30.28
C PRO A 3 -33.99 33.18 -30.71
N THR A 4 -33.15 32.66 -29.80
CA THR A 4 -33.16 31.35 -29.08
C THR A 4 -33.37 30.07 -29.89
N SER A 5 -32.33 29.23 -29.98
CA SER A 5 -32.44 27.76 -29.94
C SER A 5 -31.13 27.13 -29.40
N ARG A 6 -31.28 26.20 -28.44
CA ARG A 6 -30.24 25.34 -27.84
C ARG A 6 -30.30 23.96 -28.51
N PRO A 7 -29.23 23.16 -28.55
CA PRO A 7 -29.33 21.71 -28.62
C PRO A 7 -29.15 21.05 -27.25
N PHE A 8 -29.78 19.88 -27.15
CA PHE A 8 -30.04 19.07 -25.98
C PHE A 8 -28.80 18.31 -25.46
N PHE A 9 -28.69 18.23 -24.13
CA PHE A 9 -27.91 17.21 -23.42
C PHE A 9 -28.83 16.00 -23.20
N THR A 10 -28.44 14.82 -23.68
CA THR A 10 -29.10 13.55 -23.35
C THR A 10 -28.36 12.90 -22.18
N LEU A 11 -29.00 12.88 -21.03
CA LEU A 11 -28.58 12.20 -19.80
C LEU A 11 -29.13 10.77 -19.83
N PHE A 12 -28.27 9.75 -19.88
CA PHE A 12 -28.70 8.37 -19.68
C PHE A 12 -28.79 8.09 -18.18
N LEU A 13 -30.02 8.01 -17.68
CA LEU A 13 -30.39 7.58 -16.34
C LEU A 13 -30.73 6.09 -16.39
N CYS A 14 -29.85 5.22 -15.88
CA CYS A 14 -30.19 3.81 -15.68
C CYS A 14 -31.02 3.65 -14.40
N VAL A 15 -32.32 3.41 -14.57
CA VAL A 15 -33.24 2.94 -13.53
C VAL A 15 -33.07 1.43 -13.38
N PHE A 16 -32.64 0.96 -12.20
CA PHE A 16 -32.75 -0.44 -11.83
C PHE A 16 -34.15 -0.70 -11.27
N LEU A 17 -34.92 -1.53 -11.99
CA LEU A 17 -36.18 -2.10 -11.53
C LEU A 17 -35.89 -3.20 -10.51
N SER A 18 -36.47 -3.04 -9.33
CA SER A 18 -36.54 -4.03 -8.27
C SER A 18 -37.60 -5.06 -8.63
N ALA A 19 -37.22 -6.34 -8.70
CA ALA A 19 -38.16 -7.46 -8.77
C ALA A 19 -38.09 -8.25 -7.46
N CYS A 20 -39.18 -8.14 -6.71
CA CYS A 20 -39.49 -8.94 -5.54
C CYS A 20 -39.59 -10.42 -5.94
N SER A 21 -38.95 -11.32 -5.20
CA SER A 21 -39.23 -12.76 -5.31
C SER A 21 -39.29 -13.37 -3.92
N THR A 22 -40.39 -14.09 -3.75
CA THR A 22 -40.97 -14.57 -2.49
C THR A 22 -40.18 -15.72 -1.90
N SER A 23 -40.06 -15.66 -0.58
CA SER A 23 -39.59 -16.70 0.32
C SER A 23 -40.41 -17.99 0.23
N ARG A 24 -39.72 -19.13 0.15
CA ARG A 24 -40.23 -20.42 0.64
C ARG A 24 -39.23 -20.98 1.65
N ALA A 25 -39.71 -21.17 2.87
CA ALA A 25 -39.01 -21.89 3.94
C ALA A 25 -39.06 -23.40 3.66
N VAL A 26 -37.98 -24.09 4.00
CA VAL A 26 -37.89 -25.56 4.11
C VAL A 26 -37.15 -25.86 5.43
N PRO A 27 -37.55 -26.91 6.18
CA PRO A 27 -37.39 -26.98 7.63
C PRO A 27 -36.00 -27.42 8.10
N ILE A 28 -35.78 -27.12 9.38
CA ILE A 28 -34.63 -27.49 10.22
C ILE A 28 -34.79 -28.97 10.58
N ASP A 29 -33.76 -29.78 10.31
CA ASP A 29 -33.55 -31.06 10.99
C ASP A 29 -32.17 -31.05 11.66
N ASP A 30 -32.21 -31.37 12.95
CA ASP A 30 -31.08 -31.59 13.85
C ASP A 30 -30.18 -32.72 13.35
N PHE A 31 -28.88 -32.46 13.27
CA PHE A 31 -27.88 -33.50 13.47
C PHE A 31 -26.65 -32.92 14.17
N ALA A 32 -26.66 -33.06 15.50
CA ALA A 32 -25.45 -33.02 16.29
C ALA A 32 -24.51 -34.15 15.83
N SER A 33 -23.29 -33.81 15.41
CA SER A 33 -22.18 -34.75 15.49
C SER A 33 -20.90 -34.01 15.89
N ASN A 34 -20.43 -34.44 17.04
CA ASN A 34 -19.25 -34.02 17.76
C ASN A 34 -18.03 -34.62 17.04
N SER A 35 -17.13 -33.81 16.49
CA SER A 35 -15.78 -34.26 16.10
C SER A 35 -14.84 -33.06 15.98
N THR A 36 -14.48 -32.49 17.13
CA THR A 36 -13.27 -31.69 17.27
C THR A 36 -12.05 -32.58 16.99
N SER A 37 -11.50 -32.50 15.79
CA SER A 37 -10.27 -33.20 15.43
C SER A 37 -9.09 -32.55 16.14
N ILE A 38 -8.52 -33.32 17.06
CA ILE A 38 -7.31 -33.12 17.88
C ILE A 38 -6.03 -32.87 17.04
N LEU A 39 -6.14 -32.69 15.72
CA LEU A 39 -5.01 -32.55 14.79
C LEU A 39 -4.57 -31.09 14.55
N ASP A 40 -5.34 -30.08 14.99
CA ASP A 40 -4.98 -28.66 14.81
C ASP A 40 -4.18 -28.07 16.01
N GLN A 41 -4.05 -28.80 17.12
CA GLN A 41 -3.42 -28.31 18.35
C GLN A 41 -1.95 -28.73 18.54
N GLU A 42 -1.48 -29.78 17.87
CA GLU A 42 -0.09 -30.23 18.05
C GLU A 42 0.93 -29.46 17.19
N GLU A 43 0.53 -28.93 16.04
CA GLU A 43 1.43 -28.18 15.14
C GLU A 43 1.74 -26.74 15.65
N TYR A 44 0.99 -26.27 16.65
CA TYR A 44 1.22 -24.96 17.29
C TYR A 44 2.31 -24.98 18.38
N SER A 45 2.76 -26.16 18.84
CA SER A 45 3.67 -26.28 19.98
C SER A 45 5.16 -26.27 19.64
N ASN A 46 5.53 -26.54 18.38
CA ASN A 46 6.94 -26.68 17.96
C ASN A 46 7.52 -25.48 17.18
N ALA A 47 6.78 -24.36 17.06
CA ALA A 47 7.26 -23.13 16.45
C ALA A 47 7.80 -22.10 17.46
N THR A 48 7.96 -22.46 18.73
CA THR A 48 8.34 -21.52 19.82
C THR A 48 9.85 -21.38 20.02
N GLN A 49 10.69 -21.92 19.13
CA GLN A 49 12.14 -21.86 19.28
C GLN A 49 12.83 -21.22 18.07
N LEU A 50 12.48 -19.97 17.77
CA LEU A 50 13.30 -18.98 17.06
C LEU A 50 12.69 -17.58 17.28
N LEU A 51 12.36 -17.27 18.53
CA LEU A 51 12.03 -15.91 18.95
C LEU A 51 13.34 -15.15 19.17
N SER A 52 13.91 -14.57 18.11
CA SER A 52 14.73 -13.38 18.33
C SER A 52 13.83 -12.33 18.98
N PRO A 53 14.18 -11.82 20.17
CA PRO A 53 13.43 -10.75 20.79
C PRO A 53 13.35 -9.59 19.79
N ARG A 54 12.19 -8.92 19.72
CA ARG A 54 12.18 -7.55 19.18
C ARG A 54 13.25 -6.82 19.99
N GLY A 55 14.28 -6.29 19.32
CA GLY A 55 15.32 -5.52 20.00
C GLY A 55 14.65 -4.51 20.93
N SER A 56 15.17 -4.35 22.14
CA SER A 56 14.56 -3.60 23.24
C SER A 56 14.59 -2.07 23.02
N GLY A 57 14.44 -1.60 21.79
CA GLY A 57 14.53 -0.20 21.39
C GLY A 57 13.46 0.18 20.37
N PRO A 58 13.35 1.48 20.07
CA PRO A 58 12.33 2.00 19.18
C PRO A 58 12.47 1.44 17.77
N ARG A 59 11.37 1.39 17.03
CA ARG A 59 11.32 0.82 15.67
C ARG A 59 11.32 1.92 14.60
N PRO A 60 11.94 1.68 13.43
CA PRO A 60 11.86 2.61 12.32
C PRO A 60 10.43 2.71 11.80
N PHE A 61 9.95 3.94 11.59
CA PHE A 61 8.64 4.26 11.05
C PHE A 61 8.74 4.97 9.70
N TYR A 62 7.92 4.56 8.74
CA TYR A 62 7.90 5.11 7.39
C TYR A 62 6.69 6.03 7.18
N ALA A 63 6.95 7.33 7.01
CA ALA A 63 5.97 8.32 6.59
C ALA A 63 5.99 8.38 5.05
N ILE A 64 4.98 7.76 4.43
CA ILE A 64 4.93 7.52 3.00
C ILE A 64 4.02 8.59 2.36
N ALA A 65 4.57 9.46 1.52
CA ALA A 65 3.76 10.46 0.83
C ALA A 65 2.85 9.81 -0.21
N HIS A 66 1.55 10.09 -0.14
CA HIS A 66 0.51 9.49 -0.97
C HIS A 66 0.45 10.09 -2.38
N ARG A 67 0.23 9.24 -3.39
CA ARG A 67 -0.14 9.60 -4.76
C ARG A 67 0.81 10.64 -5.34
N VAL A 68 2.11 10.38 -5.28
CA VAL A 68 3.14 11.29 -5.77
C VAL A 68 3.29 11.10 -7.28
N LEU A 69 2.53 11.87 -8.07
CA LEU A 69 2.45 11.68 -9.53
C LEU A 69 3.30 12.66 -10.36
N MET A 70 3.88 13.67 -9.71
CA MET A 70 4.60 14.76 -10.37
C MET A 70 6.00 14.95 -9.77
N CYS A 71 6.97 15.36 -10.59
CA CYS A 71 8.34 15.58 -10.15
C CYS A 71 8.43 16.67 -9.07
N TYR A 72 7.58 17.70 -9.13
CA TYR A 72 7.50 18.68 -8.04
C TYR A 72 6.97 18.06 -6.75
N GLY A 73 5.99 17.14 -6.84
CA GLY A 73 5.44 16.43 -5.67
C GLY A 73 6.50 15.58 -4.95
N VAL A 74 7.45 15.00 -5.69
CA VAL A 74 8.63 14.34 -5.09
C VAL A 74 9.42 15.32 -4.22
N ARG A 75 9.71 16.52 -4.75
CA ARG A 75 10.48 17.54 -4.03
C ARG A 75 9.72 18.05 -2.81
N ASP A 76 8.44 18.35 -2.98
CA ASP A 76 7.58 18.84 -1.91
C ASP A 76 7.48 17.82 -0.77
N ALA A 77 7.23 16.54 -1.08
CA ALA A 77 7.15 15.47 -0.08
C ALA A 77 8.45 15.32 0.71
N LEU A 78 9.60 15.30 0.02
CA LEU A 78 10.91 15.18 0.66
C LEU A 78 11.34 16.45 1.39
N TRP A 79 10.86 17.62 0.97
CA TRP A 79 11.04 18.88 1.67
C TRP A 79 10.25 18.90 2.99
N HIS A 80 9.02 18.37 2.99
CA HIS A 80 8.21 18.26 4.19
C HIS A 80 8.74 17.25 5.21
N GLY A 81 9.50 16.24 4.77
CA GLY A 81 10.09 15.23 5.64
C GLY A 81 9.57 13.81 5.42
N ALA A 82 8.87 13.53 4.31
CA ALA A 82 8.60 12.16 3.90
C ALA A 82 9.90 11.38 3.78
N ASN A 83 9.91 10.13 4.26
CA ASN A 83 11.05 9.22 4.09
C ASN A 83 10.76 8.08 3.11
N ALA A 84 9.55 8.04 2.56
CA ALA A 84 9.15 7.15 1.47
C ALA A 84 8.08 7.83 0.60
N LEU A 85 7.92 7.35 -0.62
CA LEU A 85 6.94 7.86 -1.59
C LEU A 85 6.10 6.70 -2.10
N GLU A 86 4.79 6.88 -2.20
CA GLU A 86 3.91 6.01 -2.98
C GLU A 86 3.60 6.69 -4.32
N ILE A 87 3.75 5.92 -5.39
CA ILE A 87 3.56 6.36 -6.78
C ILE A 87 2.67 5.33 -7.46
N ASP A 88 1.45 5.72 -7.84
CA ASP A 88 0.66 4.93 -8.75
C ASP A 88 1.36 4.86 -10.10
N VAL A 89 1.53 3.66 -10.65
CA VAL A 89 2.15 3.47 -11.95
C VAL A 89 1.22 2.70 -12.87
N GLN A 90 0.94 3.28 -14.03
CA GLN A 90 0.09 2.68 -15.06
C GLN A 90 0.88 2.55 -16.37
N PRO A 91 0.77 1.41 -17.07
CA PRO A 91 1.37 1.26 -18.39
C PRO A 91 0.52 1.99 -19.44
N TRP A 92 1.22 2.70 -20.33
CA TRP A 92 0.68 3.26 -21.56
C TRP A 92 1.45 2.68 -22.75
N LYS A 93 0.92 2.78 -23.98
CA LYS A 93 1.52 2.11 -25.17
C LYS A 93 3.01 2.41 -25.34
N ASP A 94 3.44 3.62 -24.99
CA ASP A 94 4.81 4.08 -25.21
C ASP A 94 5.72 3.86 -23.99
N ARG A 95 5.22 3.99 -22.76
CA ARG A 95 5.99 3.82 -21.50
C ARG A 95 5.09 3.76 -20.26
N TRP A 96 5.71 3.63 -19.10
CA TRP A 96 5.06 3.79 -17.79
C TRP A 96 4.92 5.25 -17.37
N TYR A 97 3.76 5.62 -16.84
CA TYR A 97 3.49 6.94 -16.25
C TYR A 97 3.09 6.82 -14.79
N ALA A 98 3.42 7.86 -14.03
CA ALA A 98 2.88 8.03 -12.69
C ALA A 98 1.43 8.48 -12.82
N ASP A 99 0.50 7.55 -12.64
CA ASP A 99 -0.89 7.69 -13.06
C ASP A 99 -1.77 6.68 -12.31
N HIS A 100 -2.76 7.23 -11.61
CA HIS A 100 -3.64 6.47 -10.72
C HIS A 100 -4.82 5.82 -11.45
N ASP A 101 -5.41 6.49 -12.44
CA ASP A 101 -6.68 6.06 -13.05
C ASP A 101 -6.51 5.55 -14.50
N GLY A 102 -5.32 5.70 -15.10
CA GLY A 102 -5.09 5.35 -16.50
C GLY A 102 -5.85 6.22 -17.49
N THR A 103 -6.10 7.47 -17.10
CA THR A 103 -6.81 8.48 -17.88
C THR A 103 -5.90 9.66 -18.19
N LEU A 104 -6.21 10.43 -19.24
CA LEU A 104 -5.44 11.63 -19.55
C LEU A 104 -5.46 12.67 -18.42
N THR A 105 -6.51 12.68 -17.60
CA THR A 105 -6.67 13.62 -16.47
C THR A 105 -5.91 13.19 -15.21
N SER A 106 -5.64 11.90 -15.04
CA SER A 106 -4.88 11.36 -13.91
C SER A 106 -3.40 11.17 -14.21
N LYS A 107 -3.03 11.24 -15.49
CA LYS A 107 -1.66 11.04 -15.98
C LYS A 107 -0.73 12.16 -15.55
N GLY A 108 0.21 11.84 -14.66
CA GLY A 108 1.32 12.69 -14.28
C GLY A 108 2.55 12.49 -15.15
N ASP A 109 3.73 12.71 -14.55
CA ASP A 109 5.01 12.58 -15.24
C ASP A 109 5.33 11.11 -15.59
N SER A 110 6.25 10.91 -16.55
CA SER A 110 6.75 9.57 -16.84
C SER A 110 7.44 8.96 -15.61
N VAL A 111 7.32 7.66 -15.39
CA VAL A 111 7.98 6.96 -14.26
C VAL A 111 9.50 7.15 -14.30
N GLU A 112 10.10 7.22 -15.49
CA GLU A 112 11.53 7.51 -15.64
C GLU A 112 11.89 8.89 -15.07
N ALA A 113 11.11 9.92 -15.37
CA ALA A 113 11.33 11.28 -14.84
C ALA A 113 11.16 11.32 -13.32
N MET A 114 10.14 10.63 -12.80
CA MET A 114 9.92 10.48 -11.36
C MET A 114 11.10 9.83 -10.66
N PHE A 115 11.60 8.71 -11.21
CA PHE A 115 12.75 8.00 -10.64
C PHE A 115 14.03 8.82 -10.70
N ARG A 116 14.27 9.56 -11.80
CA ARG A 116 15.42 10.45 -11.93
C ARG A 116 15.36 11.58 -10.90
N THR A 117 14.18 12.14 -10.68
CA THR A 117 13.98 13.18 -9.65
C THR A 117 14.22 12.62 -8.26
N ALA A 118 13.62 11.49 -7.90
CA ALA A 118 13.84 10.82 -6.62
C ALA A 118 15.32 10.48 -6.37
N ALA A 119 16.01 9.92 -7.39
CA ALA A 119 17.43 9.62 -7.32
C ALA A 119 18.30 10.88 -7.16
N ALA A 120 17.94 11.99 -7.81
CA ALA A 120 18.64 13.26 -7.66
C ALA A 120 18.48 13.82 -6.24
N GLU A 121 17.26 13.88 -5.71
CA GLU A 121 16.98 14.33 -4.33
C GLU A 121 17.69 13.46 -3.30
N ARG A 122 17.73 12.14 -3.51
CA ARG A 122 18.46 11.21 -2.64
C ARG A 122 19.97 11.50 -2.63
N ARG A 123 20.57 11.73 -3.80
CA ARG A 123 21.99 12.10 -3.91
C ARG A 123 22.27 13.49 -3.33
N ALA A 124 21.30 14.39 -3.36
CA ALA A 124 21.34 15.69 -2.70
C ALA A 124 21.17 15.61 -1.16
N GLY A 125 21.08 14.40 -0.59
CA GLY A 125 21.07 14.18 0.85
C GLY A 125 19.68 13.99 1.46
N LYS A 126 18.60 13.97 0.66
CA LYS A 126 17.26 13.68 1.20
C LYS A 126 17.17 12.27 1.77
N ASN A 127 16.36 12.14 2.82
CA ASN A 127 16.16 10.90 3.57
C ASN A 127 15.16 9.94 2.90
N LEU A 128 15.28 9.73 1.59
CA LEU A 128 14.38 8.84 0.85
C LEU A 128 14.85 7.38 0.96
N VAL A 129 14.12 6.56 1.72
CA VAL A 129 14.46 5.15 1.96
C VAL A 129 13.97 4.25 0.82
N PHE A 130 12.69 4.38 0.46
CA PHE A 130 12.10 3.56 -0.61
C PHE A 130 11.00 4.30 -1.38
N VAL A 131 10.71 3.77 -2.56
CA VAL A 131 9.55 4.12 -3.38
C VAL A 131 8.63 2.90 -3.45
N TRP A 132 7.36 3.07 -3.10
CA TRP A 132 6.29 2.11 -3.31
C TRP A 132 5.63 2.41 -4.65
N LEU A 133 5.69 1.45 -5.56
CA LEU A 133 4.98 1.48 -6.84
C LEU A 133 3.63 0.78 -6.66
N ASP A 134 2.53 1.54 -6.61
CA ASP A 134 1.19 0.96 -6.67
C ASP A 134 0.86 0.66 -8.14
N ILE A 135 1.03 -0.61 -8.53
CA ILE A 135 1.02 -1.01 -9.94
C ILE A 135 -0.42 -1.20 -10.40
N LYS A 136 -0.85 -0.31 -11.30
CA LYS A 136 -2.14 -0.40 -11.98
C LYS A 136 -2.01 -1.23 -13.24
N ASN A 137 -2.94 -2.16 -13.43
CA ASN A 137 -3.06 -3.00 -14.63
C ASN A 137 -1.73 -3.66 -15.08
N PRO A 138 -1.07 -4.44 -14.21
CA PRO A 138 0.33 -4.85 -14.38
C PRO A 138 0.60 -5.73 -15.62
N ASP A 139 -0.42 -6.38 -16.17
CA ASP A 139 -0.35 -7.25 -17.35
C ASP A 139 -1.00 -6.64 -18.61
N TRP A 140 -1.30 -5.33 -18.62
CA TRP A 140 -1.87 -4.66 -19.80
C TRP A 140 -0.93 -4.73 -21.02
N CYS A 141 0.38 -4.66 -20.78
CA CYS A 141 1.41 -4.90 -21.79
C CYS A 141 2.03 -6.30 -21.62
N ASP A 142 1.94 -7.12 -22.67
CA ASP A 142 2.61 -8.42 -22.70
C ASP A 142 4.12 -8.30 -22.97
N ARG A 143 4.81 -9.45 -23.08
CA ARG A 143 6.26 -9.51 -23.33
C ARG A 143 6.72 -8.84 -24.63
N ASN A 144 5.85 -8.68 -25.62
CA ASN A 144 6.17 -8.07 -26.90
C ASN A 144 6.24 -6.54 -26.81
N TRP A 145 5.59 -5.95 -25.81
CA TRP A 145 5.59 -4.51 -25.54
C TRP A 145 6.76 -4.11 -24.63
N ARG A 146 7.93 -3.92 -25.23
CA ARG A 146 9.22 -3.75 -24.52
C ARG A 146 9.31 -2.53 -23.60
N THR A 147 8.44 -1.54 -23.72
CA THR A 147 8.54 -0.27 -23.00
C THR A 147 7.52 -0.09 -21.87
N CYS A 148 6.44 -0.87 -21.88
CA CYS A 148 5.33 -0.76 -20.92
C CYS A 148 5.00 -2.07 -20.21
N ASN A 149 5.72 -3.16 -20.50
CA ASN A 149 5.60 -4.38 -19.71
C ASN A 149 6.24 -4.23 -18.31
N ILE A 150 5.95 -5.18 -17.43
CA ILE A 150 6.42 -5.18 -16.04
C ILE A 150 7.96 -5.21 -15.93
N GLU A 151 8.66 -5.89 -16.84
CA GLU A 151 10.12 -5.92 -16.83
C GLU A 151 10.71 -4.55 -17.14
N ALA A 152 10.09 -3.76 -18.02
CA ALA A 152 10.50 -2.40 -18.30
C ALA A 152 10.44 -1.53 -17.03
N LEU A 153 9.36 -1.62 -16.26
CA LEU A 153 9.22 -0.93 -14.97
C LEU A 153 10.29 -1.36 -13.97
N ARG A 154 10.45 -2.68 -13.79
CA ARG A 154 11.47 -3.26 -12.89
C ARG A 154 12.88 -2.81 -13.27
N ASN A 155 13.21 -2.88 -14.56
CA ASN A 155 14.53 -2.50 -15.07
C ASN A 155 14.78 -1.00 -14.92
N LEU A 156 13.76 -0.15 -15.08
CA LEU A 156 13.85 1.28 -14.78
C LEU A 156 14.20 1.51 -13.31
N ALA A 157 13.49 0.83 -12.40
CA ALA A 157 13.72 0.97 -10.96
C ALA A 157 15.15 0.53 -10.58
N ARG A 158 15.60 -0.63 -11.08
CA ARG A 158 16.97 -1.14 -10.90
C ARG A 158 18.04 -0.21 -11.45
N ARG A 159 17.80 0.37 -12.63
CA ARG A 159 18.78 1.23 -13.30
C ARG A 159 18.91 2.61 -12.66
N ILE A 160 17.83 3.13 -12.08
CA ILE A 160 17.77 4.53 -11.64
C ILE A 160 17.75 4.67 -10.11
N LEU A 161 16.86 3.94 -9.43
CA LEU A 161 16.64 4.08 -7.98
C LEU A 161 17.72 3.36 -7.18
N GLN A 162 18.04 2.11 -7.52
CA GLN A 162 18.95 1.28 -6.73
C GLN A 162 20.39 1.83 -6.66
N PRO A 163 20.98 2.40 -7.73
CA PRO A 163 22.30 3.04 -7.64
C PRO A 163 22.31 4.29 -6.77
N ALA A 164 21.15 4.93 -6.53
CA ALA A 164 21.02 6.00 -5.55
C ALA A 164 20.78 5.47 -4.12
N GLY A 165 20.73 4.15 -3.93
CA GLY A 165 20.44 3.50 -2.65
C GLY A 165 18.95 3.51 -2.27
N ILE A 166 18.05 3.86 -3.19
CA ILE A 166 16.61 3.85 -2.98
C ILE A 166 16.08 2.45 -3.24
N ARG A 167 15.29 1.94 -2.29
CA ARG A 167 14.64 0.63 -2.36
C ARG A 167 13.27 0.72 -3.03
N VAL A 168 12.75 -0.42 -3.49
CA VAL A 168 11.49 -0.48 -4.27
C VAL A 168 10.53 -1.50 -3.67
N LEU A 169 9.33 -1.03 -3.33
CA LEU A 169 8.21 -1.89 -2.96
C LEU A 169 7.25 -2.00 -4.15
N TYR A 170 7.08 -3.20 -4.69
CA TYR A 170 6.11 -3.45 -5.77
C TYR A 170 4.75 -3.83 -5.17
N GLY A 171 3.77 -2.94 -5.28
CA GLY A 171 2.42 -3.14 -4.77
C GLY A 171 1.48 -3.72 -5.81
N PHE A 172 0.79 -4.78 -5.40
CA PHE A 172 -0.23 -5.46 -6.19
C PHE A 172 -1.55 -5.47 -5.42
N TYR A 173 -2.62 -5.00 -6.07
CA TYR A 173 -3.99 -5.11 -5.55
C TYR A 173 -4.58 -6.52 -5.70
N ASN A 174 -3.98 -7.36 -6.55
CA ASN A 174 -4.28 -8.78 -6.59
C ASN A 174 -3.03 -9.57 -7.03
N PRO A 175 -2.87 -10.81 -6.56
CA PRO A 175 -1.69 -11.62 -6.85
C PRO A 175 -1.78 -12.41 -8.16
N HIS A 176 -2.73 -12.13 -9.06
CA HIS A 176 -2.92 -12.89 -10.30
C HIS A 176 -2.16 -12.28 -11.47
N GLY A 177 -1.88 -13.11 -12.48
CA GLY A 177 -1.24 -12.68 -13.70
C GLY A 177 0.29 -12.82 -13.70
N ARG A 178 0.85 -12.66 -14.89
CA ARG A 178 2.27 -12.92 -15.17
C ARG A 178 3.15 -11.91 -14.47
N ALA A 179 2.71 -10.66 -14.35
CA ALA A 179 3.51 -9.60 -13.77
C ALA A 179 3.85 -9.84 -12.29
N PHE A 180 2.89 -10.35 -11.51
CA PHE A 180 3.13 -10.76 -10.13
C PHE A 180 4.22 -11.85 -10.07
N ASP A 181 4.10 -12.89 -10.90
CA ASP A 181 5.03 -14.02 -10.91
C ASP A 181 6.45 -13.60 -11.28
N ILE A 182 6.59 -12.69 -12.26
CA ILE A 182 7.88 -12.14 -12.69
C ILE A 182 8.53 -11.31 -11.59
N ILE A 183 7.78 -10.39 -10.98
CA ILE A 183 8.34 -9.55 -9.91
C ILE A 183 8.76 -10.44 -8.75
N ARG A 184 7.85 -11.27 -8.24
CA ARG A 184 8.14 -12.23 -7.17
C ARG A 184 9.38 -13.08 -7.46
N GLY A 185 9.44 -13.69 -8.65
CA GLY A 185 10.51 -14.62 -9.03
C GLY A 185 11.87 -13.94 -9.28
N SER A 186 11.94 -12.62 -9.22
CA SER A 186 13.16 -11.87 -9.55
C SER A 186 13.60 -10.86 -8.49
N LEU A 187 12.92 -10.75 -7.35
CA LEU A 187 13.24 -9.75 -6.31
C LEU A 187 14.71 -9.84 -5.85
N ASN A 188 15.43 -8.72 -5.97
CA ASN A 188 16.79 -8.58 -5.43
C ASN A 188 16.78 -7.98 -4.02
N LYS A 189 17.96 -7.71 -3.43
CA LYS A 189 18.08 -7.18 -2.04
C LYS A 189 17.50 -5.77 -1.82
N TYR A 190 17.20 -5.03 -2.90
CA TYR A 190 16.60 -3.70 -2.84
C TYR A 190 15.09 -3.73 -3.07
N GLU A 191 14.49 -4.91 -3.21
CA GLU A 191 13.11 -5.06 -3.67
C GLU A 191 12.29 -5.94 -2.74
N ALA A 192 11.05 -5.52 -2.50
CA ALA A 192 10.03 -6.28 -1.79
C ALA A 192 8.71 -6.23 -2.56
N LEU A 193 7.75 -7.04 -2.11
CA LEU A 193 6.42 -7.14 -2.70
C LEU A 193 5.36 -6.85 -1.63
N SER A 194 4.40 -5.97 -1.95
CA SER A 194 3.21 -5.75 -1.13
C SER A 194 1.95 -6.33 -1.75
N LEU A 195 1.06 -6.79 -0.87
CA LEU A 195 -0.32 -7.13 -1.19
C LEU A 195 -1.26 -6.34 -0.30
N ASP A 196 -2.28 -5.73 -0.92
CA ASP A 196 -3.36 -5.06 -0.20
C ASP A 196 -4.53 -6.00 0.05
N ASP A 197 -4.67 -6.50 1.27
CA ASP A 197 -5.79 -7.38 1.63
C ASP A 197 -5.91 -7.54 3.17
N ASN A 198 -6.80 -8.44 3.58
CA ASN A 198 -6.87 -8.97 4.93
C ASN A 198 -5.63 -9.80 5.25
N ALA A 199 -5.20 -9.77 6.52
CA ALA A 199 -4.01 -10.46 7.00
C ALA A 199 -4.01 -11.96 6.71
N GLY A 200 -5.15 -12.62 6.91
CA GLY A 200 -5.29 -14.06 6.65
C GLY A 200 -5.14 -14.41 5.16
N TYR A 201 -5.77 -13.64 4.28
CA TYR A 201 -5.68 -13.88 2.83
C TYR A 201 -4.26 -13.63 2.32
N ALA A 202 -3.68 -12.47 2.64
CA ALA A 202 -2.32 -12.12 2.23
C ALA A 202 -1.28 -13.12 2.75
N ARG A 203 -1.41 -13.56 4.01
CA ARG A 203 -0.58 -14.64 4.59
C ARG A 203 -0.66 -15.90 3.72
N ASN A 204 -1.87 -16.35 3.40
CA ASN A 204 -2.08 -17.57 2.60
C ASN A 204 -1.54 -17.43 1.18
N VAL A 205 -1.60 -16.24 0.58
CA VAL A 205 -0.98 -15.98 -0.72
C VAL A 205 0.54 -16.06 -0.62
N PHE A 206 1.14 -15.38 0.36
CA PHE A 206 2.59 -15.38 0.51
C PHE A 206 3.16 -16.75 0.89
N LEU A 207 2.45 -17.55 1.69
CA LEU A 207 2.87 -18.91 2.01
C LEU A 207 2.88 -19.83 0.78
N ARG A 208 1.87 -19.73 -0.08
CA ARG A 208 1.75 -20.59 -1.26
C ARG A 208 2.66 -20.18 -2.39
N ARG A 209 2.79 -18.88 -2.62
CA ARG A 209 3.47 -18.34 -3.79
C ARG A 209 4.09 -16.97 -3.56
N GLY A 210 4.46 -16.61 -2.35
CA GLY A 210 5.19 -15.37 -2.08
C GLY A 210 6.70 -15.51 -2.23
N PRO A 211 7.45 -14.43 -1.96
CA PRO A 211 8.88 -14.54 -1.67
C PRO A 211 9.12 -15.47 -0.47
N SER A 212 10.15 -16.31 -0.53
CA SER A 212 10.51 -17.18 0.61
C SER A 212 11.00 -16.38 1.81
N ASP A 213 11.73 -15.28 1.57
CA ASP A 213 12.16 -14.35 2.60
C ASP A 213 10.99 -13.51 3.13
N ILE A 214 10.66 -13.71 4.41
CA ILE A 214 9.59 -12.99 5.10
C ILE A 214 9.82 -11.48 5.07
N LYS A 215 11.08 -11.01 5.12
CA LYS A 215 11.40 -9.58 5.12
C LYS A 215 10.85 -8.87 3.88
N LYS A 216 10.77 -9.58 2.74
CA LYS A 216 10.27 -9.07 1.46
C LYS A 216 8.75 -9.17 1.29
N ARG A 217 8.04 -9.66 2.31
CA ARG A 217 6.57 -9.73 2.33
C ARG A 217 6.02 -8.53 3.07
N VAL A 218 5.37 -7.63 2.35
CA VAL A 218 4.73 -6.46 2.95
C VAL A 218 3.22 -6.62 2.87
N LEU A 219 2.54 -6.42 3.99
CA LEU A 219 1.09 -6.28 3.98
C LEU A 219 0.72 -4.81 3.96
N THR A 220 -0.23 -4.45 3.12
CA THR A 220 -0.85 -3.14 3.13
C THR A 220 -2.34 -3.30 3.34
N ARG A 221 -2.96 -2.31 3.97
CA ARG A 221 -4.42 -2.24 4.03
C ARG A 221 -4.87 -0.81 4.26
N GLY A 222 -5.93 -0.43 3.57
CA GLY A 222 -6.44 0.91 3.70
C GLY A 222 -7.71 1.18 2.95
N LEU A 223 -8.10 2.44 2.97
CA LEU A 223 -9.18 2.98 2.16
C LEU A 223 -8.93 4.46 1.93
N PHE A 224 -9.42 5.00 0.82
CA PHE A 224 -9.35 6.44 0.53
C PHE A 224 -10.01 7.27 1.65
N PHE A 225 -11.06 6.74 2.31
CA PHE A 225 -11.65 7.33 3.50
C PHE A 225 -11.72 6.28 4.64
N PRO A 226 -10.63 6.10 5.42
CA PRO A 226 -10.52 5.00 6.39
C PRO A 226 -11.64 4.94 7.42
N SER A 227 -12.25 6.08 7.75
CA SER A 227 -13.32 6.16 8.76
C SER A 227 -14.53 5.27 8.45
N ILE A 228 -14.80 4.92 7.18
CA ILE A 228 -15.91 4.03 6.80
C ILE A 228 -15.67 2.59 7.25
N SER A 229 -14.42 2.13 7.30
CA SER A 229 -14.09 0.74 7.59
C SER A 229 -12.87 0.64 8.51
N PHE A 230 -12.75 1.56 9.47
CA PHE A 230 -11.60 1.59 10.37
C PHE A 230 -11.63 0.43 11.37
N GLY A 231 -12.80 0.20 11.97
CA GLY A 231 -13.04 -0.82 12.99
C GLY A 231 -12.31 -0.56 14.31
N LYS A 232 -12.56 -1.43 15.30
CA LYS A 232 -11.86 -1.41 16.58
C LYS A 232 -10.57 -2.22 16.46
N CYS A 233 -9.41 -1.62 16.74
CA CYS A 233 -8.12 -2.26 16.57
C CYS A 233 -8.01 -3.58 17.34
N LEU A 234 -8.45 -3.61 18.60
CA LEU A 234 -8.47 -4.81 19.46
C LEU A 234 -9.58 -5.81 19.11
N GLY A 235 -10.40 -5.53 18.09
CA GLY A 235 -11.40 -6.46 17.58
C GLY A 235 -10.80 -7.54 16.67
N ASN A 236 -11.66 -8.46 16.22
CA ASN A 236 -11.32 -9.57 15.33
C ASN A 236 -11.95 -9.44 13.92
N GLY A 237 -12.52 -8.27 13.60
CA GLY A 237 -13.25 -8.04 12.36
C GLY A 237 -12.39 -7.79 11.12
N TYR A 238 -13.03 -7.62 9.97
CA TYR A 238 -12.39 -7.46 8.65
C TYR A 238 -12.02 -6.02 8.31
N GLU A 239 -12.19 -5.11 9.25
CA GLU A 239 -11.88 -3.69 9.09
C GLU A 239 -10.37 -3.42 9.09
N ILE A 240 -9.98 -2.20 8.75
CA ILE A 240 -8.58 -1.78 8.54
C ILE A 240 -7.72 -2.04 9.78
N CYS A 241 -8.08 -1.48 10.94
CA CYS A 241 -7.24 -1.56 12.13
C CYS A 241 -7.03 -3.00 12.67
N PRO A 242 -8.08 -3.83 12.86
CA PRO A 242 -7.89 -5.19 13.37
C PRO A 242 -7.09 -6.09 12.42
N GLN A 243 -7.17 -5.86 11.10
CA GLN A 243 -6.37 -6.60 10.13
C GLN A 243 -4.90 -6.19 10.16
N LEU A 244 -4.61 -4.88 10.22
CA LEU A 244 -3.23 -4.39 10.34
C LEU A 244 -2.57 -4.85 11.65
N ARG A 245 -3.30 -4.80 12.77
CA ARG A 245 -2.83 -5.34 14.06
C ARG A 245 -2.46 -6.82 13.94
N ARG A 246 -3.37 -7.65 13.42
CA ARG A 246 -3.13 -9.09 13.26
C ARG A 246 -1.94 -9.37 12.36
N ALA A 247 -1.75 -8.60 11.29
CA ALA A 247 -0.58 -8.73 10.44
C ALA A 247 0.71 -8.45 11.24
N ALA A 248 0.76 -7.37 12.01
CA ALA A 248 1.92 -7.00 12.81
C ALA A 248 2.23 -7.99 13.96
N GLU A 249 1.19 -8.57 14.57
CA GLU A 249 1.31 -9.60 15.62
C GLU A 249 1.76 -10.95 15.06
N SER A 250 1.33 -11.31 13.84
CA SER A 250 1.57 -12.63 13.25
C SER A 250 3.04 -12.93 12.95
N LYS A 251 3.89 -11.91 12.79
CA LYS A 251 5.29 -12.02 12.33
C LYS A 251 5.47 -12.71 10.97
N MET A 252 4.39 -12.82 10.19
CA MET A 252 4.41 -13.42 8.84
C MET A 252 4.80 -12.45 7.72
N PHE A 253 4.98 -11.18 8.08
CA PHE A 253 5.30 -10.08 7.18
C PHE A 253 6.53 -9.34 7.70
N GLY A 254 7.40 -8.90 6.79
CA GLY A 254 8.55 -8.07 7.11
C GLY A 254 8.14 -6.65 7.51
N LYS A 255 7.08 -6.14 6.86
CA LYS A 255 6.47 -4.84 7.16
C LYS A 255 4.96 -4.86 7.01
N VAL A 256 4.31 -3.98 7.77
CA VAL A 256 2.87 -3.74 7.69
C VAL A 256 2.60 -2.25 7.57
N PHE A 257 1.91 -1.82 6.52
CA PHE A 257 1.59 -0.41 6.26
C PHE A 257 0.09 -0.16 6.15
N GLY A 258 -0.36 0.98 6.67
CA GLY A 258 -1.75 1.45 6.54
C GLY A 258 -1.90 2.63 5.58
N TRP A 259 -3.09 2.83 5.02
CA TRP A 259 -3.41 3.99 4.18
C TRP A 259 -4.92 4.35 4.18
N THR A 260 -5.36 5.55 3.81
CA THR A 260 -4.58 6.81 3.71
C THR A 260 -4.93 7.72 4.89
N ILE A 261 -3.92 8.31 5.54
CA ILE A 261 -4.10 9.32 6.59
C ILE A 261 -4.15 10.72 5.96
N THR A 262 -5.33 11.33 5.99
CA THR A 262 -5.56 12.72 5.60
C THR A 262 -5.59 13.64 6.83
N LYS A 263 -5.79 14.93 6.58
CA LYS A 263 -5.95 15.96 7.64
C LYS A 263 -7.08 15.69 8.64
N PHE A 264 -8.00 14.77 8.34
CA PHE A 264 -9.14 14.46 9.20
C PHE A 264 -8.94 13.20 10.07
N GLN A 265 -7.81 12.51 9.93
CA GLN A 265 -7.61 11.18 10.53
C GLN A 265 -6.48 11.11 11.56
N LYS A 266 -6.34 12.16 12.39
CA LYS A 266 -5.36 12.17 13.50
C LYS A 266 -5.55 10.94 14.42
N THR A 267 -6.76 10.75 14.94
CA THR A 267 -7.05 9.64 15.88
C THR A 267 -6.81 8.28 15.25
N GLN A 268 -7.16 8.09 13.98
CA GLN A 268 -6.92 6.83 13.27
C GLN A 268 -5.41 6.57 13.10
N ALA A 269 -4.63 7.60 12.78
CA ALA A 269 -3.17 7.47 12.71
C ALA A 269 -2.59 7.04 14.06
N GLU A 270 -2.97 7.70 15.15
CA GLU A 270 -2.54 7.37 16.50
C GLU A 270 -2.90 5.93 16.89
N LEU A 271 -4.10 5.46 16.55
CA LEU A 271 -4.54 4.07 16.80
C LEU A 271 -3.77 3.05 15.97
N LEU A 272 -3.45 3.35 14.71
CA LEU A 272 -2.64 2.48 13.87
C LEU A 272 -1.20 2.37 14.38
N MET A 273 -0.63 3.47 14.85
CA MET A 273 0.73 3.52 15.40
C MET A 273 0.81 2.86 16.78
N SER A 274 -0.13 3.17 17.68
CA SER A 274 -0.13 2.69 19.06
C SER A 274 -0.65 1.26 19.24
N GLN A 275 -1.75 0.89 18.58
CA GLN A 275 -2.43 -0.40 18.80
C GLN A 275 -2.18 -1.40 17.67
N ALA A 276 -2.29 -0.97 16.41
CA ALA A 276 -1.97 -1.87 15.29
C ALA A 276 -0.47 -2.06 15.10
N LYS A 277 0.36 -1.19 15.69
CA LYS A 277 1.83 -1.27 15.67
C LYS A 277 2.40 -1.38 14.25
N VAL A 278 1.76 -0.71 13.29
CA VAL A 278 2.21 -0.65 11.89
C VAL A 278 3.62 -0.07 11.77
N ASP A 279 4.35 -0.46 10.74
CA ASP A 279 5.69 0.04 10.47
C ASP A 279 5.69 1.37 9.70
N GLY A 280 4.54 1.80 9.18
CA GLY A 280 4.44 3.00 8.37
C GLY A 280 3.01 3.29 7.92
N LEU A 281 2.80 4.54 7.52
CA LEU A 281 1.50 5.04 7.06
C LEU A 281 1.67 5.88 5.81
N ILE A 282 0.80 5.63 4.82
CA ILE A 282 0.57 6.57 3.72
C ILE A 282 -0.21 7.76 4.25
N TYR A 283 0.26 8.97 3.93
CA TYR A 283 -0.37 10.22 4.33
C TYR A 283 -0.49 11.21 3.15
N GLY A 284 -1.47 12.09 3.23
CA GLY A 284 -1.63 13.19 2.28
C GLY A 284 -3.09 13.44 1.90
N PHE A 285 -3.31 13.79 0.65
CA PHE A 285 -4.65 14.00 0.12
C PHE A 285 -5.39 12.69 -0.11
N MET A 286 -6.72 12.75 -0.14
CA MET A 286 -7.57 11.61 -0.48
C MET A 286 -7.67 11.35 -1.99
N GLN A 287 -7.80 12.42 -2.78
CA GLN A 287 -8.26 12.30 -4.19
C GLN A 287 -7.30 12.90 -5.22
N THR A 288 -6.35 13.73 -4.79
CA THR A 288 -5.44 14.43 -5.70
C THR A 288 -4.00 14.03 -5.40
N HIS A 289 -3.11 14.24 -6.37
CA HIS A 289 -1.70 13.96 -6.21
C HIS A 289 -1.04 14.90 -5.20
N TYR A 290 0.12 14.49 -4.70
CA TYR A 290 0.86 15.26 -3.71
C TYR A 290 1.40 16.57 -4.29
N TYR A 291 1.22 17.66 -3.53
CA TYR A 291 1.85 18.96 -3.75
C TYR A 291 1.96 19.71 -2.42
N ASP A 292 2.74 20.79 -2.39
CA ASP A 292 2.84 21.64 -1.21
C ASP A 292 1.49 22.26 -0.82
N HIS A 293 0.98 21.83 0.34
CA HIS A 293 -0.28 22.32 0.88
C HIS A 293 -0.34 22.15 2.39
N LYS A 294 -1.09 23.02 3.07
CA LYS A 294 -1.29 22.93 4.52
C LYS A 294 -1.84 21.57 4.98
N ASP A 295 -2.66 20.93 4.17
CA ASP A 295 -3.28 19.64 4.51
C ASP A 295 -2.29 18.48 4.45
N THR A 296 -1.34 18.50 3.49
CA THR A 296 -0.29 17.47 3.41
C THR A 296 0.73 17.64 4.52
N ARG A 297 1.05 18.89 4.90
CA ARG A 297 1.88 19.19 6.07
C ARG A 297 1.21 18.77 7.39
N LEU A 298 -0.09 19.03 7.53
CA LEU A 298 -0.85 18.68 8.73
C LEU A 298 -0.96 17.15 8.91
N SER A 299 -1.24 16.42 7.84
CA SER A 299 -1.29 14.94 7.90
C SER A 299 0.07 14.32 8.23
N LEU A 300 1.17 14.88 7.72
CA LEU A 300 2.52 14.49 8.15
C LEU A 300 2.74 14.78 9.64
N ALA A 301 2.35 15.97 10.09
CA ALA A 301 2.55 16.41 11.46
C ALA A 301 1.90 15.46 12.48
N PHE A 302 0.75 14.86 12.16
CA PHE A 302 0.15 13.83 13.04
C PHE A 302 1.11 12.66 13.30
N LEU A 303 1.83 12.20 12.27
CA LEU A 303 2.77 11.10 12.39
C LEU A 303 4.04 11.54 13.12
N THR A 304 4.61 12.67 12.73
CA THR A 304 5.90 13.12 13.27
C THR A 304 5.79 13.59 14.71
N THR A 305 4.71 14.29 15.07
CA THR A 305 4.46 14.70 16.46
C THR A 305 4.21 13.48 17.34
N TRP A 306 3.42 12.51 16.90
CA TRP A 306 3.21 11.29 17.68
C TRP A 306 4.52 10.53 17.92
N ILE A 307 5.41 10.44 16.92
CA ILE A 307 6.75 9.83 17.08
C ILE A 307 7.60 10.62 18.08
N GLN A 308 7.58 11.96 18.02
CA GLN A 308 8.30 12.82 18.96
C GLN A 308 7.82 12.63 20.40
N ASP A 309 6.52 12.42 20.59
CA ASP A 309 5.90 12.19 21.90
C ASP A 309 6.11 10.75 22.40
N HIS A 310 6.54 9.81 21.55
CA HIS A 310 6.74 8.39 21.87
C HIS A 310 8.11 7.86 21.38
N PRO A 311 9.23 8.48 21.80
CA PRO A 311 10.57 8.18 21.28
C PRO A 311 11.05 6.77 21.61
N ASP A 312 10.48 6.13 22.64
CA ASP A 312 10.79 4.76 23.05
C ASP A 312 10.08 3.70 22.18
N ASP A 313 9.03 4.06 21.44
CA ASP A 313 8.27 3.12 20.60
C ASP A 313 8.70 3.19 19.14
N HIS A 314 8.86 4.41 18.58
CA HIS A 314 9.21 4.62 17.18
C HIS A 314 10.19 5.77 16.98
N TYR A 315 10.92 5.72 15.88
CA TYR A 315 11.63 6.87 15.30
C TYR A 315 11.36 6.94 13.80
N LEU A 316 11.50 8.11 13.18
CA LEU A 316 11.41 8.21 11.72
C LEU A 316 12.57 7.46 11.07
N ALA A 317 12.24 6.49 10.24
CA ALA A 317 13.22 5.69 9.52
C ALA A 317 14.14 6.59 8.68
N THR A 318 15.40 6.19 8.64
CA THR A 318 16.46 6.84 7.91
C THR A 318 16.97 5.95 6.79
N VAL A 319 17.81 6.51 5.93
CA VAL A 319 18.46 5.76 4.85
C VAL A 319 19.45 4.68 5.33
N ARG A 320 19.74 4.62 6.63
CA ARG A 320 20.50 3.53 7.26
C ARG A 320 19.61 2.34 7.59
N ASP A 321 18.30 2.56 7.69
CA ASP A 321 17.33 1.53 7.99
C ASP A 321 17.05 0.72 6.74
N ILE A 322 17.09 -0.60 6.92
CA ILE A 322 16.83 -1.57 5.87
C ILE A 322 15.36 -1.99 6.00
N PRO A 323 14.46 -1.56 5.10
CA PRO A 323 13.04 -1.91 5.19
C PRO A 323 12.76 -3.39 4.92
N TRP A 324 13.68 -4.12 4.26
CA TRP A 324 13.64 -5.57 4.03
C TRP A 324 15.03 -6.16 3.76
#